data_AF-A0A8K0CU61-F1
#
_entry.id   AF-A0A8K0CU61-F1
#
_cell.length_a   1.000
_cell.length_b   1.000
_cell.length_c   1.000
_cell.angle_alpha   90.00
_cell.angle_beta   90.00
_cell.angle_gamma   90.00
#
_symmetry.space_group_name_H-M   'P 1'
#
loop_
_entity.id
_entity.type
_entity.pdbx_description
1 polymer ?
#
loop_
_entity_poly.entity_id
_entity_poly.type
_entity_poly.pdbx_seq_one_letter_code
_entity_poly.pdbx_strand_id
1 'polypeptide(L)'
;MFITISTSFILGRFVLKTCVYYFKETFKFNTSNEICDIILRETNGKGRKVTEDYNNNLIQKYNAFERPPPKAFKPFTEEKFVVFLGILLEAGVHKSNKEHISEMWKPESLPLFRVAMSRDRFKMFLRFIRFDKQNTRDERAETDKVAPIRDIWTMLNRNLEKNYKPYECITVAEQLFPCRRHTRFTQYLPLKPAN
;
A
#
# COMPACT_ATOMS: atom_id res chain seq x y z
N MET A 1 37.97 -21.84 -19.20
CA MET A 1 36.80 -20.95 -19.28
C MET A 1 35.83 -21.36 -18.17
N PHE A 2 36.02 -20.82 -16.97
CA PHE A 2 35.22 -21.17 -15.80
C PHE A 2 33.95 -20.32 -15.79
N ILE A 3 32.81 -20.99 -15.94
CA ILE A 3 31.48 -20.40 -15.76
C ILE A 3 31.26 -20.26 -14.25
N THR A 4 31.68 -19.13 -13.67
CA THR A 4 31.25 -18.72 -12.34
C THR A 4 29.86 -18.10 -12.46
N ILE A 5 28.82 -18.94 -12.56
CA ILE A 5 27.45 -18.50 -12.29
C ILE A 5 27.38 -18.22 -10.78
N SER A 6 27.34 -16.93 -10.47
CA SER A 6 27.20 -16.32 -9.15
C SER A 6 26.25 -17.10 -8.23
N THR A 7 26.85 -17.81 -7.26
CA THR A 7 26.16 -18.41 -6.10
C THR A 7 25.43 -17.36 -5.26
N SER A 8 25.79 -16.08 -5.37
CA SER A 8 25.10 -14.95 -4.72
C SER A 8 23.69 -14.71 -5.28
N PHE A 9 23.42 -15.04 -6.55
CA PHE A 9 22.11 -14.84 -7.16
C PHE A 9 21.10 -15.93 -6.74
N ILE A 10 21.58 -17.15 -6.49
CA ILE A 10 20.77 -18.30 -6.07
C ILE A 10 20.48 -18.21 -4.57
N LEU A 11 21.46 -17.82 -3.74
CA LEU A 11 21.23 -17.54 -2.32
C LEU A 11 20.26 -16.37 -2.11
N GLY A 12 20.39 -15.29 -2.90
CA GLY A 12 19.47 -14.16 -2.86
C GLY A 12 18.03 -14.58 -3.16
N ARG A 13 17.80 -15.39 -4.21
CA ARG A 13 16.46 -15.93 -4.53
C ARG A 13 15.92 -16.89 -3.46
N PHE A 14 16.77 -17.64 -2.77
CA PHE A 14 16.34 -18.58 -1.73
C PHE A 14 15.99 -17.87 -0.42
N VAL A 15 16.81 -16.91 0.03
CA VAL A 15 16.54 -16.08 1.21
C VAL A 15 15.33 -15.18 0.97
N LEU A 16 15.18 -14.56 -0.21
CA LEU A 16 13.96 -13.84 -0.58
C LEU A 16 12.75 -14.76 -0.61
N LYS A 17 12.84 -15.98 -1.15
CA LYS A 17 11.70 -16.92 -1.14
C LYS A 17 11.28 -17.30 0.28
N THR A 18 12.22 -17.56 1.18
CA THR A 18 11.93 -17.95 2.56
C THR A 18 11.42 -16.77 3.39
N CYS A 19 12.05 -15.59 3.29
CA CYS A 19 11.56 -14.37 3.96
C CYS A 19 10.21 -13.89 3.38
N VAL A 20 9.99 -13.98 2.07
CA VAL A 20 8.69 -13.69 1.44
C VAL A 20 7.65 -14.74 1.84
N TYR A 21 8.04 -16.00 2.04
CA TYR A 21 7.14 -17.05 2.52
C TYR A 21 6.69 -16.77 3.97
N TYR A 22 7.62 -16.58 4.91
CA TYR A 22 7.28 -16.23 6.28
C TYR A 22 6.53 -14.90 6.36
N PHE A 23 6.93 -13.90 5.58
CA PHE A 23 6.17 -12.66 5.50
C PHE A 23 4.77 -12.90 4.98
N LYS A 24 4.58 -13.68 3.91
CA LYS A 24 3.26 -13.99 3.36
C LYS A 24 2.39 -14.71 4.38
N GLU A 25 2.93 -15.68 5.12
CA GLU A 25 2.19 -16.41 6.15
C GLU A 25 1.84 -15.51 7.35
N THR A 26 2.82 -14.79 7.92
CA THR A 26 2.58 -13.87 9.05
C THR A 26 1.70 -12.68 8.67
N PHE A 27 1.86 -12.14 7.45
CA PHE A 27 1.05 -11.06 6.93
C PHE A 27 -0.37 -11.51 6.68
N LYS A 28 -0.60 -12.71 6.09
CA LYS A 28 -1.94 -13.27 5.92
C LYS A 28 -2.61 -13.60 7.25
N PHE A 29 -1.83 -13.97 8.26
CA PHE A 29 -2.36 -14.30 9.58
C PHE A 29 -2.90 -13.07 10.32
N ASN A 30 -2.24 -11.91 10.17
CA ASN A 30 -2.66 -10.66 10.79
C ASN A 30 -3.57 -9.82 9.87
N THR A 31 -3.38 -9.92 8.57
CA THR A 31 -4.18 -9.28 7.52
C THR A 31 -5.06 -10.36 6.91
N SER A 32 -6.22 -10.59 7.52
CA SER A 32 -7.18 -11.60 7.06
C SER A 32 -7.56 -11.37 5.60
N ASN A 33 -8.01 -12.42 4.91
CA ASN A 33 -8.51 -12.31 3.53
C ASN A 33 -9.58 -11.22 3.41
N GLU A 34 -10.42 -11.05 4.44
CA GLU A 34 -11.44 -10.01 4.51
C GLU A 34 -10.87 -8.59 4.48
N ILE A 35 -9.77 -8.33 5.22
CA ILE A 35 -9.09 -7.03 5.18
C ILE A 35 -8.58 -6.74 3.77
N CYS A 36 -7.91 -7.72 3.16
CA CYS A 36 -7.39 -7.59 1.79
C CYS A 36 -8.52 -7.34 0.79
N ASP A 37 -9.65 -8.04 0.94
CA ASP A 37 -10.79 -7.94 0.03
C ASP A 37 -11.48 -6.57 0.13
N ILE A 38 -11.65 -6.04 1.34
CA ILE A 38 -12.15 -4.68 1.56
C ILE A 38 -11.22 -3.67 0.88
N ILE A 39 -9.91 -3.74 1.15
CA ILE A 39 -8.94 -2.80 0.57
C ILE A 39 -8.98 -2.87 -0.96
N LEU A 40 -8.95 -4.06 -1.55
CA LEU A 40 -8.97 -4.25 -2.99
C LEU A 40 -10.27 -3.76 -3.63
N ARG A 41 -11.43 -4.08 -3.03
CA ARG A 41 -12.74 -3.66 -3.51
C ARG A 41 -12.85 -2.14 -3.58
N GLU A 42 -12.52 -1.45 -2.50
CA GLU A 42 -12.63 0.01 -2.42
C GLU A 42 -11.56 0.70 -3.27
N THR A 43 -10.34 0.16 -3.33
CA THR A 43 -9.25 0.66 -4.17
C THR A 43 -9.61 0.55 -5.66
N ASN A 44 -10.17 -0.58 -6.08
CA ASN A 44 -10.64 -0.79 -7.45
C ASN A 44 -11.84 0.10 -7.78
N GLY A 45 -12.76 0.28 -6.83
CA GLY A 45 -13.87 1.23 -6.95
C GLY A 45 -13.37 2.65 -7.22
N LYS A 46 -12.35 3.08 -6.47
CA LYS A 46 -11.74 4.40 -6.69
C LYS A 46 -11.06 4.51 -8.07
N GLY A 47 -10.34 3.47 -8.49
CA GLY A 47 -9.66 3.45 -9.79
C GLY A 47 -10.61 3.52 -10.99
N ARG A 48 -11.75 2.81 -10.92
CA ARG A 48 -12.83 2.89 -11.93
C ARG A 48 -13.39 4.30 -12.01
N LYS A 49 -13.84 4.85 -10.88
CA LYS A 49 -14.42 6.21 -10.82
C LYS A 49 -13.49 7.27 -11.41
N VAL A 50 -12.21 7.26 -11.04
CA VAL A 50 -11.24 8.24 -11.59
C VAL A 50 -11.06 8.10 -13.10
N THR A 51 -11.14 6.87 -13.63
CA THR A 51 -10.99 6.62 -15.07
C THR A 51 -12.25 7.02 -15.83
N GLU A 52 -13.43 6.75 -15.27
CA GLU A 52 -14.72 7.21 -15.79
C GLU A 52 -14.79 8.75 -15.81
N ASP A 53 -14.44 9.41 -14.70
CA ASP A 53 -14.37 10.88 -14.61
C ASP A 53 -13.43 11.44 -15.69
N TYR A 54 -12.27 10.82 -15.89
CA TYR A 54 -11.33 11.23 -16.94
C TYR A 54 -11.93 11.11 -18.34
N ASN A 55 -12.57 9.97 -18.65
CA ASN A 55 -13.20 9.77 -19.96
C ASN A 55 -14.37 10.74 -20.19
N ASN A 56 -15.18 11.02 -19.17
CA ASN A 56 -16.26 12.00 -19.24
C ASN A 56 -15.73 13.41 -19.52
N ASN A 57 -14.62 13.79 -18.89
CA ASN A 57 -13.95 15.06 -19.16
C ASN A 57 -13.41 15.14 -20.60
N LEU A 58 -12.96 14.03 -21.19
CA LEU A 58 -12.58 13.99 -22.61
C LEU A 58 -13.79 14.23 -23.54
N ILE A 59 -14.96 13.70 -23.17
CA ILE A 59 -16.20 13.90 -23.93
C ILE A 59 -16.60 15.37 -23.94
N GLN A 60 -16.47 16.04 -22.80
CA GLN A 60 -16.82 17.46 -22.65
C GLN A 60 -15.80 18.39 -23.33
N LYS A 61 -14.51 18.01 -23.35
CA LYS A 61 -13.43 18.86 -23.85
C LYS A 61 -13.20 18.77 -25.36
N TYR A 62 -13.46 17.61 -25.97
CA TYR A 62 -13.12 17.35 -27.38
C TYR A 62 -14.34 16.94 -28.20
N ASN A 63 -14.40 17.43 -29.43
CA ASN A 63 -15.32 16.95 -30.46
C ASN A 63 -14.99 15.50 -30.84
N ALA A 64 -15.97 14.77 -31.39
CA ALA A 64 -15.84 13.34 -31.67
C ALA A 64 -14.62 12.98 -32.55
N PHE A 65 -14.24 13.86 -33.49
CA PHE A 65 -13.14 13.64 -34.43
C PHE A 65 -11.73 13.84 -33.83
N GLU A 66 -11.59 14.68 -32.80
CA GLU A 66 -10.29 15.01 -32.17
C GLU A 66 -10.09 14.31 -30.83
N ARG A 67 -11.09 13.54 -30.38
CA ARG A 67 -11.09 12.92 -29.06
C ARG A 67 -10.11 11.76 -29.02
N PRO A 68 -9.17 11.73 -28.05
CA PRO A 68 -8.32 10.57 -27.86
C PRO A 68 -9.15 9.36 -27.39
N PRO A 69 -8.67 8.12 -27.64
CA PRO A 69 -9.40 6.92 -27.25
C PRO A 69 -9.63 6.87 -25.73
N PRO A 70 -10.81 6.39 -25.28
CA PRO A 70 -11.11 6.29 -23.86
C PRO A 70 -10.14 5.32 -23.19
N LYS A 71 -9.81 5.60 -21.93
CA LYS A 71 -8.95 4.73 -21.12
C LYS A 71 -9.78 3.68 -20.41
N ALA A 72 -9.29 2.45 -20.37
CA ALA A 72 -9.86 1.36 -19.58
C ALA A 72 -9.04 1.13 -18.30
N PHE A 73 -9.71 1.12 -17.14
CA PHE A 73 -9.05 0.80 -15.89
C PHE A 73 -8.86 -0.71 -15.76
N LYS A 74 -7.61 -1.16 -15.63
CA LYS A 74 -7.30 -2.54 -15.26
C LYS A 74 -7.42 -2.71 -13.74
N PRO A 75 -8.31 -3.57 -13.21
CA PRO A 75 -8.42 -3.82 -11.78
C PRO A 75 -7.13 -4.38 -11.16
N PHE A 76 -6.89 -4.05 -9.91
CA PHE A 76 -5.86 -4.65 -9.07
C PHE A 76 -6.33 -6.01 -8.57
N THR A 77 -5.41 -6.99 -8.61
CA THR A 77 -5.61 -8.33 -8.07
C THR A 77 -4.92 -8.46 -6.72
N GLU A 78 -5.28 -9.48 -5.95
CA GLU A 78 -4.63 -9.82 -4.68
C GLU A 78 -3.12 -10.01 -4.85
N GLU A 79 -2.70 -10.76 -5.87
CA GLU A 79 -1.28 -10.96 -6.19
C GLU A 79 -0.53 -9.64 -6.36
N LYS A 80 -1.13 -8.68 -7.08
CA LYS A 80 -0.51 -7.37 -7.30
C LYS A 80 -0.51 -6.52 -6.03
N PHE A 81 -1.50 -6.68 -5.16
CA PHE A 81 -1.51 -6.01 -3.86
C PHE A 81 -0.42 -6.56 -2.93
N VAL A 82 -0.23 -7.88 -2.87
CA VAL A 82 0.89 -8.48 -2.12
C VAL A 82 2.23 -8.01 -2.66
N VAL A 83 2.40 -7.94 -3.98
CA VAL A 83 3.61 -7.38 -4.60
C VAL A 83 3.81 -5.91 -4.23
N PHE A 84 2.74 -5.11 -4.23
CA PHE A 84 2.79 -3.71 -3.79
C PHE A 84 3.29 -3.58 -2.35
N LEU A 85 2.77 -4.40 -1.42
CA LEU A 85 3.22 -4.43 -0.03
C LEU A 85 4.68 -4.88 0.09
N GLY A 86 5.09 -5.89 -0.69
CA GLY A 86 6.48 -6.34 -0.76
C GLY A 86 7.44 -5.21 -1.17
N ILE A 87 7.05 -4.39 -2.15
CA ILE A 87 7.83 -3.21 -2.55
C ILE A 87 7.95 -2.20 -1.40
N LEU A 88 6.88 -1.96 -0.64
CA LEU A 88 6.93 -1.03 0.52
C LEU A 88 7.89 -1.52 1.61
N LEU A 89 7.90 -2.83 1.87
CA LEU A 89 8.82 -3.44 2.85
C LEU A 89 10.25 -3.35 2.37
N GLU A 90 10.49 -3.70 1.11
CA GLU A 90 11.82 -3.62 0.52
C GLU A 90 12.37 -2.18 0.55
N ALA A 91 11.53 -1.20 0.24
CA ALA A 91 11.87 0.22 0.35
C ALA A 91 12.19 0.62 1.80
N GLY A 92 11.49 0.05 2.79
CA GLY A 92 11.79 0.23 4.20
C GLY A 92 13.15 -0.35 4.61
N VAL A 93 13.44 -1.60 4.20
CA VAL A 93 14.71 -2.29 4.47
C VAL A 93 15.90 -1.52 3.90
N HIS A 94 15.74 -0.98 2.69
CA HIS A 94 16.80 -0.24 2.00
C HIS A 94 16.82 1.26 2.33
N LYS A 95 15.98 1.73 3.26
CA LYS A 95 15.86 3.15 3.65
C LYS A 95 15.52 4.09 2.48
N SER A 96 14.88 3.55 1.44
CA SER A 96 14.42 4.29 0.26
C SER A 96 13.05 4.93 0.44
N ASN A 97 12.50 4.95 1.66
CA ASN A 97 11.18 5.49 1.97
C ASN A 97 11.04 7.01 1.73
N LYS A 98 12.17 7.73 1.65
CA LYS A 98 12.23 9.16 1.31
C LYS A 98 12.69 9.42 -0.13
N GLU A 99 13.10 8.38 -0.85
CA GLU A 99 13.51 8.52 -2.25
C GLU A 99 12.31 8.80 -3.14
N HIS A 100 12.53 9.63 -4.16
CA HIS A 100 11.50 9.87 -5.14
C HIS A 100 11.25 8.62 -5.98
N ILE A 101 9.99 8.34 -6.32
CA ILE A 101 9.61 7.12 -7.07
C ILE A 101 10.34 7.00 -8.43
N SER A 102 10.74 8.12 -9.06
CA SER A 102 11.56 8.04 -10.28
C SER A 102 12.93 7.43 -10.02
N GLU A 103 13.54 7.76 -8.89
CA GLU A 103 14.86 7.28 -8.49
C GLU A 103 14.79 5.80 -8.18
N MET A 104 13.80 5.37 -7.41
CA MET A 104 13.58 3.95 -7.11
C MET A 104 13.43 3.08 -8.38
N TRP A 105 12.90 3.63 -9.49
CA TRP A 105 12.73 2.89 -10.75
C TRP A 105 13.83 3.12 -11.81
N LYS A 106 14.94 3.78 -11.46
CA LYS A 106 16.11 3.89 -12.35
C LYS A 106 16.81 2.54 -12.55
N PRO A 107 17.50 2.29 -13.68
CA PRO A 107 18.25 1.05 -13.92
C PRO A 107 19.28 0.71 -12.82
N GLU A 108 19.89 1.73 -12.23
CA GLU A 108 20.93 1.63 -11.20
C GLU A 108 20.37 1.31 -9.81
N SER A 109 19.08 1.56 -9.60
CA SER A 109 18.37 1.24 -8.37
C SER A 109 18.04 -0.25 -8.29
N LEU A 110 17.58 -0.69 -7.11
CA LEU A 110 17.24 -2.08 -6.82
C LEU A 110 16.41 -2.70 -7.96
N PRO A 111 16.95 -3.72 -8.67
CA PRO A 111 16.26 -4.32 -9.81
C PRO A 111 14.89 -4.89 -9.45
N LEU A 112 14.71 -5.28 -8.18
CA LEU A 112 13.48 -5.87 -7.67
C LEU A 112 12.26 -4.98 -7.93
N PHE A 113 12.37 -3.65 -7.78
CA PHE A 113 11.24 -2.74 -7.99
C PHE A 113 10.70 -2.81 -9.42
N ARG A 114 11.60 -2.81 -10.42
CA ARG A 114 11.24 -2.85 -11.84
C ARG A 114 10.69 -4.21 -12.26
N VAL A 115 11.27 -5.28 -11.72
CA VAL A 115 10.83 -6.66 -12.00
C VAL A 115 9.47 -6.94 -11.36
N ALA A 116 9.22 -6.43 -10.15
CA ALA A 116 7.99 -6.68 -9.40
C ALA A 116 6.77 -5.97 -10.01
N MET A 117 6.90 -4.68 -10.32
CA MET A 117 5.79 -3.87 -10.81
C MET A 117 6.27 -2.67 -11.64
N SER A 118 5.51 -2.29 -12.67
CA SER A 118 5.82 -1.04 -13.37
C SER A 118 5.62 0.18 -12.46
N ARG A 119 6.47 1.20 -12.65
CA ARG A 119 6.44 2.46 -11.89
C ARG A 119 5.05 3.09 -11.87
N ASP A 120 4.40 3.14 -13.02
CA ASP A 120 3.12 3.81 -13.17
C ASP A 120 2.01 3.03 -12.46
N ARG A 121 2.08 1.69 -12.46
CA ARG A 121 1.14 0.85 -11.72
C ARG A 121 1.32 1.00 -10.21
N PHE A 122 2.56 1.13 -9.73
CA PHE A 122 2.85 1.42 -8.32
C PHE A 122 2.32 2.80 -7.91
N LYS A 123 2.52 3.82 -8.74
CA LYS A 123 1.92 5.16 -8.53
C LYS A 123 0.39 5.13 -8.49
N MET A 124 -0.24 4.32 -9.34
CA MET A 124 -1.69 4.13 -9.32
C MET A 124 -2.15 3.52 -7.99
N PHE A 125 -1.47 2.49 -7.48
CA PHE A 125 -1.76 1.91 -6.17
C PHE A 125 -1.68 2.97 -5.06
N LEU A 126 -0.57 3.69 -4.96
CA LEU A 126 -0.39 4.76 -3.96
C LEU A 126 -1.51 5.81 -4.01
N ARG A 127 -1.97 6.17 -5.21
CA ARG A 127 -3.03 7.16 -5.39
C ARG A 127 -4.41 6.63 -5.04
N PHE A 128 -4.69 5.38 -5.39
CA PHE A 128 -6.04 4.81 -5.35
C PHE A 128 -6.33 3.97 -4.11
N ILE A 129 -5.33 3.60 -3.31
CA ILE A 129 -5.55 2.76 -2.12
C ILE A 129 -6.62 3.37 -1.21
N ARG A 130 -7.62 2.55 -0.84
CA ARG A 130 -8.73 2.92 0.06
C ARG A 130 -8.93 1.81 1.09
N PHE A 131 -9.38 2.20 2.28
CA PHE A 131 -9.56 1.31 3.43
C PHE A 131 -11.01 1.28 3.92
N ASP A 132 -11.91 2.04 3.30
CA ASP A 132 -13.29 2.18 3.73
C ASP A 132 -14.22 2.49 2.54
N LYS A 133 -15.52 2.21 2.75
CA LYS A 133 -16.56 2.51 1.77
C LYS A 133 -16.81 4.01 1.70
N GLN A 134 -16.54 4.60 0.53
CA GLN A 134 -16.65 6.04 0.34
C GLN A 134 -18.07 6.58 0.62
N ASN A 135 -19.11 5.84 0.24
CA ASN A 135 -20.49 6.33 0.30
C ASN A 135 -21.03 6.53 1.73
N THR A 136 -20.44 5.84 2.72
CA THR A 136 -20.84 5.95 4.14
C THR A 136 -19.82 6.74 4.95
N ARG A 137 -18.81 7.32 4.30
CA ARG A 137 -17.70 7.98 4.99
C ARG A 137 -18.14 9.28 5.64
N ASP A 138 -18.97 10.07 4.96
CA ASP A 138 -19.34 11.41 5.43
C ASP A 138 -20.15 11.31 6.74
N GLU A 139 -21.16 10.43 6.77
CA GLU A 139 -21.94 10.11 7.97
C GLU A 139 -21.07 9.62 9.14
N ARG A 140 -20.15 8.66 8.87
CA ARG A 140 -19.26 8.14 9.91
C ARG A 140 -18.25 9.19 10.40
N ALA A 141 -17.83 10.11 9.54
CA ALA A 141 -16.85 11.14 9.87
C ALA A 141 -17.40 12.25 10.79
N GLU A 142 -18.72 12.30 10.99
CA GLU A 142 -19.35 13.20 11.97
C GLU A 142 -19.01 12.79 13.41
N THR A 143 -18.96 11.48 13.67
CA THR A 143 -18.73 10.93 15.01
C THR A 143 -17.32 10.36 15.19
N ASP A 144 -16.69 9.86 14.12
CA ASP A 144 -15.37 9.24 14.15
C ASP A 144 -14.39 9.92 13.20
N LYS A 145 -13.44 10.69 13.76
CA LYS A 145 -12.39 11.38 13.00
C LYS A 145 -11.47 10.42 12.22
N VAL A 146 -11.41 9.14 12.60
CA VAL A 146 -10.62 8.10 11.91
C VAL A 146 -11.49 7.10 11.14
N ALA A 147 -12.74 7.46 10.83
CA ALA A 147 -13.65 6.67 9.99
C ALA A 147 -13.01 6.09 8.71
N PRO A 148 -12.10 6.79 8.00
CA PRO A 148 -11.49 6.24 6.78
C PRO A 148 -10.64 4.97 6.96
N ILE A 149 -10.21 4.64 8.19
CA ILE A 149 -9.39 3.46 8.49
C ILE A 149 -9.96 2.59 9.61
N ARG A 150 -11.07 3.00 10.24
CA ARG A 150 -11.63 2.42 11.46
C ARG A 150 -11.86 0.92 11.36
N ASP A 151 -12.47 0.46 10.27
CA ASP A 151 -12.86 -0.94 10.10
C ASP A 151 -11.61 -1.82 10.04
N ILE A 152 -10.66 -1.46 9.16
CA ILE A 152 -9.39 -2.17 9.00
C ILE A 152 -8.59 -2.18 10.31
N TRP A 153 -8.53 -1.04 11.01
CA TRP A 153 -7.84 -0.93 12.30
C TRP A 153 -8.44 -1.86 13.36
N THR A 154 -9.77 -1.91 13.44
CA THR A 154 -10.49 -2.76 14.41
C THR A 154 -10.29 -4.24 14.10
N MET A 155 -10.37 -4.62 12.82
CA MET A 155 -10.12 -6.00 12.38
C MET A 155 -8.68 -6.42 12.65
N LEU A 156 -7.70 -5.55 12.38
CA LEU A 156 -6.30 -5.84 12.64
C LEU A 156 -6.03 -6.05 14.14
N ASN A 157 -6.55 -5.18 15.00
CA ASN A 157 -6.37 -5.34 16.45
C ASN A 157 -7.02 -6.62 16.99
N ARG A 158 -8.21 -6.98 16.50
CA ARG A 158 -8.85 -8.26 16.85
C ARG A 158 -8.01 -9.46 16.42
N ASN A 159 -7.40 -9.40 15.25
CA ASN A 159 -6.49 -10.45 14.80
C ASN A 159 -5.25 -10.52 15.71
N LEU A 160 -4.63 -9.38 16.03
CA LEU A 160 -3.47 -9.34 16.93
C LEU A 160 -3.78 -9.91 18.32
N GLU A 161 -4.91 -9.53 18.91
CA GLU A 161 -5.37 -10.02 20.21
C GLU A 161 -5.63 -11.52 20.20
N LYS A 162 -6.26 -12.04 19.13
CA LYS A 162 -6.49 -13.47 18.96
C LYS A 162 -5.20 -14.27 18.79
N ASN A 163 -4.20 -13.67 18.13
CA ASN A 163 -3.00 -14.35 17.67
C ASN A 163 -1.86 -14.32 18.70
N TYR A 164 -1.90 -13.39 19.65
CA TYR A 164 -0.84 -13.21 20.63
C TYR A 164 -1.39 -13.05 22.04
N LYS A 165 -1.02 -13.97 22.92
CA LYS A 165 -1.28 -13.85 24.35
C LYS A 165 -0.05 -13.24 25.03
N PRO A 166 -0.15 -12.06 25.65
CA PRO A 166 0.97 -11.47 26.37
C PRO A 166 1.33 -12.30 27.61
N TYR A 167 2.59 -12.22 28.00
CA TYR A 167 3.11 -12.74 29.26
C TYR A 167 3.01 -11.69 30.38
N GLU A 168 3.67 -11.91 31.51
CA GLU A 168 3.48 -11.15 32.76
C GLU A 168 3.87 -9.67 32.65
N CYS A 169 4.88 -9.33 31.87
CA CYS A 169 5.38 -7.95 31.75
C CYS A 169 4.81 -7.27 30.52
N ILE A 170 3.85 -6.36 30.72
CA ILE A 170 3.23 -5.55 29.66
C ILE A 170 3.65 -4.08 29.84
N THR A 171 4.03 -3.43 28.75
CA THR A 171 4.35 -1.99 28.74
C THR A 171 3.34 -1.25 27.87
N VAL A 172 2.76 -0.18 28.42
CA VAL A 172 1.89 0.74 27.69
C VAL A 172 2.67 2.01 27.43
N ALA A 173 2.81 2.36 26.15
CA ALA A 173 3.51 3.55 25.70
C ALA A 173 2.77 4.18 24.53
N GLU A 174 3.07 5.45 24.27
CA GLU A 174 2.51 6.21 23.14
C GLU A 174 3.50 6.27 21.97
N GLN A 175 3.06 5.83 20.79
CA GLN A 175 3.82 5.94 19.55
C GLN A 175 3.34 7.13 18.71
N LEU A 176 4.28 7.97 18.26
CA LEU A 176 4.00 9.08 17.35
C LEU A 176 4.26 8.65 15.90
N PHE A 177 3.26 8.85 15.03
CA PHE A 177 3.41 8.74 13.58
C PHE A 177 3.50 10.15 12.97
N PRO A 178 4.67 10.56 12.43
CA PRO A 178 4.84 11.89 11.87
C PRO A 178 3.87 12.15 10.71
N CYS A 179 3.00 13.14 10.86
CA CYS A 179 2.09 13.58 9.80
C CYS A 179 2.05 15.10 9.75
N ARG A 180 2.53 15.67 8.63
CA ARG A 180 2.45 17.13 8.36
C ARG A 180 1.21 17.51 7.56
N ARG A 181 0.34 16.55 7.24
CA ARG A 181 -0.91 16.84 6.52
C ARG A 181 -1.97 17.33 7.49
N HIS A 182 -2.88 18.14 6.96
CA HIS A 182 -4.03 18.62 7.69
C HIS A 182 -5.01 17.44 7.93
N THR A 183 -4.93 16.82 9.11
CA THR A 183 -5.92 15.83 9.56
C THR A 183 -6.59 16.33 10.84
N ARG A 184 -7.83 15.90 11.09
CA ARG A 184 -8.64 16.35 12.24
C ARG A 184 -8.12 15.85 13.60
N PHE A 185 -7.10 15.00 13.60
CA PHE A 185 -6.54 14.33 14.78
C PHE A 185 -5.01 14.47 14.90
N THR A 186 -4.36 15.29 14.05
CA THR A 186 -2.93 15.62 14.23
C THR A 186 -2.77 16.43 15.52
N GLN A 187 -1.84 16.01 16.38
CA GLN A 187 -1.47 16.72 17.60
C GLN A 187 0.00 17.11 17.58
N TYR A 188 0.35 18.25 18.18
CA TYR A 188 1.74 18.68 18.35
C TYR A 188 2.29 18.13 19.67
N LEU A 189 3.38 17.37 19.60
CA LEU A 189 4.09 16.83 20.75
C LEU A 189 5.52 17.39 20.77
N PRO A 190 5.79 18.48 21.50
CA PRO A 190 7.08 19.18 21.45
C PRO A 190 8.27 18.32 21.90
N LEU A 191 8.01 17.36 22.77
CA LEU A 191 9.05 16.50 23.37
C LEU A 191 9.39 15.27 22.52
N LYS A 192 8.74 15.05 21.36
CA LYS A 192 8.98 13.89 20.51
C LYS A 192 9.56 14.29 19.15
N PRO A 193 10.66 13.65 18.72
CA PRO A 193 11.19 13.87 17.37
C PRO A 193 10.21 13.33 16.32
N ALA A 194 10.04 14.07 15.24
CA ALA A 194 9.27 13.68 14.06
C ALA A 194 10.23 13.50 12.87
N ASN A 195 10.81 12.31 12.75
CA ASN A 195 11.83 11.97 11.74
C ASN A 195 11.23 11.36 10.46
#